data_AF-A0A0D2JI62-F1
#
_entry.id   AF-A0A0D2JI62-F1
#
_cell.length_a   1.000
_cell.length_b   1.000
_cell.length_c   1.000
_cell.angle_alpha   90.00
_cell.angle_beta   90.00
_cell.angle_gamma   90.00
#
_symmetry.space_group_name_H-M   'P 1'
#
loop_
_entity.id
_entity.type
_entity.pdbx_description
1 polymer ?
#
loop_
_entity_poly.entity_id
_entity_poly.type
_entity_poly.pdbx_seq_one_letter_code
_entity_poly.pdbx_strand_id
1 'polypeptide(L)'
;MDTNSPPVGKLELTDKMSRYSYPFAITVNKEGRRFMDEGRDTFEPTYAATGDLIGKQTDSTAFQIFDQKSLITLEPRYSTGTPVVDDTLDGLAAKLGVNVREFNAAVPDTPDWDPFHKDGRSTGDKLEIAKTNWSLTIDKPPYVAYAVTCELRYHLHLRRLKVDPYAHVLNAEGNRVPGLWAIGEIAGGFFAYNYPGASGLVKGAVFGRLAGAAAAKGAIECQRPGKL
;
A
#
# COMPACT_ATOMS: atom_id res chain seq x y z
N MET A 1 2.32 0.91 -6.93
CA MET A 1 3.34 1.78 -7.57
C MET A 1 3.17 1.66 -9.08
N ASP A 2 3.63 2.63 -9.86
CA ASP A 2 3.69 2.50 -11.33
C ASP A 2 4.56 1.31 -11.77
N THR A 3 4.13 0.54 -12.78
CA THR A 3 4.92 -0.58 -13.34
C THR A 3 6.20 -0.12 -14.03
N ASN A 4 6.26 1.13 -14.50
CA ASN A 4 7.43 1.70 -15.16
C ASN A 4 8.41 2.36 -14.16
N SER A 5 8.31 2.03 -12.86
CA SER A 5 9.26 2.49 -11.85
C SER A 5 10.69 2.09 -12.20
N PRO A 6 11.68 3.00 -12.14
CA PRO A 6 13.07 2.64 -12.38
C PRO A 6 13.55 1.61 -11.35
N PRO A 7 14.51 0.72 -11.71
CA PRO A 7 15.02 -0.31 -10.80
C PRO A 7 15.65 0.24 -9.51
N VAL A 8 16.08 1.50 -9.53
CA VAL A 8 16.65 2.22 -8.40
C VAL A 8 15.95 3.56 -8.23
N GLY A 9 15.80 3.99 -6.98
CA GLY A 9 15.17 5.27 -6.66
C GLY A 9 15.93 6.44 -7.28
N LYS A 10 15.22 7.29 -8.03
CA LYS A 10 15.74 8.56 -8.53
C LYS A 10 15.28 9.71 -7.62
N LEU A 11 16.23 10.54 -7.18
CA LEU A 11 15.97 11.69 -6.31
C LEU A 11 14.92 12.65 -6.88
N GLU A 12 14.86 12.81 -8.20
CA GLU A 12 13.91 13.72 -8.87
C GLU A 12 12.45 13.19 -8.87
N LEU A 13 12.30 11.86 -8.81
CA LEU A 13 11.01 11.18 -8.82
C LEU A 13 10.45 10.99 -7.41
N THR A 14 11.29 11.01 -6.37
CA THR A 14 10.89 10.87 -4.95
C THR A 14 9.80 9.81 -4.74
N ASP A 15 8.58 10.25 -4.43
CA ASP A 15 7.38 9.51 -4.11
C ASP A 15 6.36 9.51 -5.27
N LYS A 16 6.66 10.17 -6.39
CA LYS A 16 5.76 10.38 -7.54
C LYS A 16 5.36 9.10 -8.25
N MET A 17 6.06 7.98 -8.04
CA MET A 17 5.69 6.67 -8.60
C MET A 17 4.59 5.97 -7.81
N SER A 18 4.24 6.48 -6.62
CA SER A 18 3.17 5.91 -5.78
C SER A 18 1.79 6.11 -6.42
N ARG A 19 0.89 5.15 -6.21
CA ARG A 19 -0.45 5.10 -6.82
C ARG A 19 -1.47 4.74 -5.74
N TYR A 20 -1.95 5.76 -5.02
CA TYR A 20 -2.82 5.58 -3.84
C TYR A 20 -4.30 5.90 -4.09
N SER A 21 -4.69 6.39 -5.27
CA SER A 21 -6.09 6.69 -5.61
C SER A 21 -6.94 5.45 -5.93
N TYR A 22 -6.46 4.23 -5.63
CA TYR A 22 -7.20 2.99 -5.87
C TYR A 22 -8.57 2.89 -5.17
N PRO A 23 -8.87 3.57 -4.03
CA PRO A 23 -10.21 3.51 -3.46
C PRO A 23 -11.31 4.03 -4.38
N PHE A 24 -10.96 4.92 -5.32
CA PHE A 24 -11.90 5.50 -6.29
C PHE A 24 -11.87 4.79 -7.65
N ALA A 25 -11.08 3.73 -7.78
CA ALA A 25 -10.97 2.90 -8.98
C ALA A 25 -11.53 1.49 -8.76
N ILE A 26 -11.59 0.76 -9.87
CA ILE A 26 -11.64 -0.70 -9.89
C ILE A 26 -10.22 -1.21 -10.13
N THR A 27 -9.76 -2.17 -9.34
CA THR A 27 -8.47 -2.82 -9.53
C THR A 27 -8.64 -4.25 -10.01
N VAL A 28 -8.03 -4.57 -11.14
CA VAL A 28 -8.10 -5.88 -11.79
C VAL A 28 -6.71 -6.44 -12.03
N ASN A 29 -6.56 -7.76 -12.00
CA ASN A 29 -5.30 -8.43 -12.35
C ASN A 29 -5.15 -8.57 -13.88
N LYS A 30 -4.05 -9.19 -14.32
CA LYS A 30 -3.79 -9.46 -15.75
C LYS A 30 -4.84 -10.35 -16.40
N GLU A 31 -5.53 -11.17 -15.62
CA GLU A 31 -6.62 -12.03 -16.08
C GLU A 31 -7.97 -11.30 -16.12
N GLY A 32 -8.00 -9.98 -15.88
CA GLY A 32 -9.19 -9.16 -15.96
C GLY A 32 -10.16 -9.32 -14.77
N ARG A 33 -9.72 -9.97 -13.69
CA ARG A 33 -10.55 -10.24 -12.50
C ARG A 33 -10.19 -9.33 -11.34
N ARG A 34 -11.20 -8.95 -10.56
CA ARG A 34 -11.01 -8.28 -9.27
C ARG A 34 -10.50 -9.30 -8.25
N PHE A 35 -9.70 -8.82 -7.28
CA PHE A 35 -9.10 -9.67 -6.26
C PHE A 35 -9.08 -9.01 -4.86
N MET A 36 -9.64 -7.81 -4.72
CA MET A 36 -9.68 -7.07 -3.45
C MET A 36 -10.86 -6.10 -3.38
N ASP A 37 -11.27 -5.76 -2.17
CA ASP A 37 -12.20 -4.65 -1.90
C ASP A 37 -11.41 -3.34 -1.83
N GLU A 38 -11.43 -2.58 -2.92
CA GLU A 38 -10.75 -1.29 -3.00
C GLU A 38 -11.42 -0.23 -2.11
N GLY A 39 -12.71 -0.39 -1.80
CA GLY A 39 -13.50 0.52 -0.98
C GLY A 39 -13.52 0.15 0.50
N ARG A 40 -12.66 -0.76 0.97
CA ARG A 40 -12.66 -1.22 2.36
C ARG A 40 -12.44 -0.08 3.35
N ASP A 41 -11.51 0.82 3.04
CA ASP A 41 -11.14 1.98 3.84
C ASP A 41 -10.40 3.01 2.97
N THR A 42 -10.00 4.14 3.55
CA THR A 42 -9.07 5.08 2.92
C THR A 42 -7.71 4.43 2.69
N PHE A 43 -6.83 5.09 1.94
CA PHE A 43 -5.56 4.49 1.52
C PHE A 43 -4.61 4.21 2.68
N GLU A 44 -4.64 4.99 3.76
CA GLU A 44 -3.68 4.95 4.87
C GLU A 44 -3.66 3.61 5.62
N PRO A 45 -4.81 2.99 5.97
CA PRO A 45 -4.82 1.66 6.59
C PRO A 45 -4.73 0.51 5.59
N THR A 46 -4.99 0.72 4.30
CA THR A 46 -5.17 -0.38 3.32
C THR A 46 -4.03 -0.54 2.32
N TYR A 47 -3.20 0.48 2.08
CA TYR A 47 -2.16 0.44 1.02
C TYR A 47 -1.22 -0.74 1.15
N ALA A 48 -1.01 -1.17 2.39
CA ALA A 48 -0.16 -2.25 2.76
C ALA A 48 -0.67 -3.61 2.32
N ALA A 49 -1.89 -3.93 2.76
CA ALA A 49 -2.60 -5.12 2.36
C ALA A 49 -2.83 -5.14 0.84
N THR A 50 -3.19 -4.00 0.24
CA THR A 50 -3.32 -3.84 -1.21
C THR A 50 -2.03 -4.18 -1.94
N GLY A 51 -0.89 -3.70 -1.44
CA GLY A 51 0.43 -4.03 -1.98
C GLY A 51 0.71 -5.54 -1.96
N ASP A 52 0.49 -6.19 -0.82
CA ASP A 52 0.67 -7.64 -0.67
C ASP A 52 -0.23 -8.45 -1.62
N LEU A 53 -1.49 -8.03 -1.80
CA LEU A 53 -2.41 -8.68 -2.73
C LEU A 53 -1.99 -8.52 -4.19
N ILE A 54 -1.51 -7.33 -4.59
CA ILE A 54 -0.95 -7.09 -5.93
C ILE A 54 0.32 -7.94 -6.15
N GLY A 55 1.19 -8.04 -5.14
CA GLY A 55 2.42 -8.85 -5.22
C GLY A 55 2.18 -10.35 -5.38
N LYS A 56 0.98 -10.84 -5.06
CA LYS A 56 0.56 -12.24 -5.27
C LYS A 56 -0.06 -12.51 -6.65
N GLN A 57 -0.35 -11.46 -7.43
CA GLN A 57 -0.89 -11.61 -8.79
C GLN A 57 0.21 -11.99 -9.78
N THR A 58 -0.19 -12.48 -10.95
CA THR A 58 0.72 -12.77 -12.07
C THR A 58 1.59 -11.56 -12.39
N ASP A 59 2.92 -11.76 -12.41
CA ASP A 59 3.94 -10.71 -12.59
C ASP A 59 3.85 -9.53 -11.62
N SER A 60 3.26 -9.74 -10.44
CA SER A 60 3.04 -8.70 -9.42
C SER A 60 2.36 -7.45 -9.99
N THR A 61 1.49 -7.61 -10.99
CA THR A 61 0.90 -6.52 -11.77
C THR A 61 -0.62 -6.52 -11.68
N ALA A 62 -1.20 -5.34 -11.55
CA ALA A 62 -2.63 -5.08 -11.62
C ALA A 62 -2.89 -3.78 -12.41
N PHE A 63 -4.14 -3.52 -12.77
CA PHE A 63 -4.58 -2.31 -13.46
C PHE A 63 -5.65 -1.61 -12.63
N GLN A 64 -5.45 -0.33 -12.37
CA GLN A 64 -6.43 0.54 -11.71
C GLN A 64 -7.19 1.32 -12.79
N ILE A 65 -8.49 1.09 -12.88
CA ILE A 65 -9.37 1.66 -13.90
C ILE A 65 -10.19 2.79 -13.30
N PHE A 66 -10.13 3.92 -13.98
CA PHE A 66 -10.82 5.16 -13.66
C PHE A 66 -11.67 5.60 -14.85
N ASP A 67 -12.67 6.39 -14.54
CA ASP A 67 -13.57 7.06 -15.47
C ASP A 67 -13.53 8.58 -15.22
N GLN A 68 -14.17 9.37 -16.07
CA GLN A 68 -14.16 10.83 -15.90
C GLN A 68 -14.75 11.32 -14.57
N LYS A 69 -15.65 10.56 -13.94
CA LYS A 69 -16.21 10.92 -12.62
C LYS A 69 -15.17 10.77 -11.51
N SER A 70 -14.32 9.75 -11.58
CA SER A 70 -13.28 9.47 -10.59
C SER A 70 -11.95 10.17 -10.88
N LEU A 71 -11.68 10.62 -12.12
CA LEU A 71 -10.41 11.29 -12.44
C LEU A 71 -10.13 12.54 -11.59
N ILE A 72 -11.16 13.23 -11.10
CA ILE A 72 -11.01 14.40 -10.23
C ILE A 72 -10.35 14.08 -8.88
N THR A 73 -10.31 12.80 -8.45
CA THR A 73 -9.69 12.36 -7.20
C THR A 73 -8.28 11.80 -7.39
N LEU A 74 -7.75 11.83 -8.63
CA LEU A 74 -6.39 11.39 -8.87
C LEU A 74 -5.40 12.30 -8.18
N GLU A 75 -4.48 11.69 -7.43
CA GLU A 75 -3.35 12.42 -6.89
C GLU A 75 -2.47 12.96 -8.03
N PRO A 76 -1.87 14.16 -7.88
CA PRO A 76 -0.96 14.73 -8.88
C PRO A 76 0.18 13.81 -9.31
N ARG A 77 0.54 12.82 -8.47
CA ARG A 77 1.56 11.79 -8.73
C ARG A 77 1.26 10.94 -9.97
N TYR A 78 -0.01 10.75 -10.33
CA TYR A 78 -0.41 9.97 -11.51
C TYR A 78 0.05 10.60 -12.83
N SER A 79 0.38 11.90 -12.84
CA SER A 79 0.94 12.60 -14.01
C SER A 79 2.25 12.00 -14.55
N THR A 80 2.98 11.25 -13.72
CA THR A 80 4.22 10.58 -14.13
C THR A 80 3.99 9.23 -14.83
N GLY A 81 2.78 8.69 -14.74
CA GLY A 81 2.42 7.41 -15.32
C GLY A 81 2.01 7.52 -16.78
N THR A 82 2.12 6.41 -17.50
CA THR A 82 1.57 6.28 -18.86
C THR A 82 0.29 5.46 -18.80
N PRO A 83 -0.88 6.09 -18.74
CA PRO A 83 -2.13 5.35 -18.71
C PRO A 83 -2.44 4.73 -20.08
N VAL A 84 -3.17 3.62 -20.03
CA VAL A 84 -3.90 3.11 -21.19
C VAL A 84 -5.24 3.82 -21.25
N VAL A 85 -5.51 4.50 -22.38
CA VAL A 85 -6.74 5.27 -22.58
C VAL A 85 -7.54 4.67 -23.74
N ASP A 86 -8.86 4.64 -23.59
CA ASP A 86 -9.80 4.27 -24.63
C ASP A 86 -11.15 4.99 -24.45
N ASP A 87 -11.83 5.30 -25.55
CA ASP A 87 -13.16 5.94 -25.52
C ASP A 87 -14.28 4.92 -25.26
N THR A 88 -13.96 3.63 -25.31
CA THR A 88 -14.94 2.54 -25.16
C THR A 88 -14.49 1.51 -24.14
N LEU A 89 -15.45 0.94 -23.41
CA LEU A 89 -15.18 -0.17 -22.50
C LEU A 89 -14.70 -1.41 -23.26
N ASP A 90 -15.24 -1.65 -24.45
CA ASP A 90 -14.84 -2.79 -25.29
C ASP A 90 -13.41 -2.62 -25.83
N GLY A 91 -12.99 -1.38 -26.16
CA GLY A 91 -11.60 -1.09 -26.55
C GLY A 91 -10.63 -1.23 -25.38
N LEU A 92 -11.01 -0.79 -24.18
CA LEU A 92 -10.24 -1.04 -22.96
C LEU A 92 -10.16 -2.54 -22.63
N ALA A 93 -11.26 -3.27 -22.80
CA ALA A 93 -11.32 -4.72 -22.64
C ALA A 93 -10.42 -5.45 -23.63
N ALA A 94 -10.37 -5.00 -24.89
CA ALA A 94 -9.48 -5.57 -25.90
C ALA A 94 -7.99 -5.35 -25.56
N LYS A 95 -7.65 -4.22 -24.95
CA LYS A 95 -6.26 -3.89 -24.57
C LYS A 95 -5.81 -4.58 -23.29
N LEU A 96 -6.69 -4.72 -22.29
CA LEU A 96 -6.33 -5.14 -20.93
C LEU A 96 -7.01 -6.44 -20.47
N GLY A 97 -7.94 -6.98 -21.25
CA GLY A 97 -8.70 -8.19 -20.91
C GLY A 97 -9.78 -7.98 -19.84
N VAL A 98 -10.24 -6.75 -19.61
CA VAL A 98 -11.10 -6.41 -18.46
C VAL A 98 -12.58 -6.36 -18.82
N ASN A 99 -13.44 -6.90 -17.95
CA ASN A 99 -14.88 -6.75 -18.05
C ASN A 99 -15.46 -6.01 -16.84
N VAL A 100 -15.98 -4.79 -17.06
CA VAL A 100 -16.60 -3.97 -16.00
C VAL A 100 -18.13 -4.05 -15.97
N ARG A 101 -18.76 -4.84 -16.86
CA ARG A 101 -20.23 -4.87 -17.00
C ARG A 101 -20.91 -5.38 -15.72
N GLU A 102 -20.37 -6.44 -15.14
CA GLU A 102 -20.87 -7.02 -13.88
C GLU A 102 -20.74 -6.01 -12.73
N PHE A 103 -19.60 -5.33 -12.64
CA PHE A 103 -19.38 -4.29 -11.64
C PHE A 103 -20.38 -3.15 -11.79
N ASN A 104 -20.56 -2.63 -13.01
CA ASN A 104 -21.51 -1.54 -13.28
C ASN A 104 -22.95 -1.91 -12.91
N ALA A 105 -23.36 -3.16 -13.14
CA ALA A 105 -24.69 -3.65 -12.76
C ALA A 105 -24.86 -3.78 -11.23
N ALA A 106 -23.76 -3.96 -10.50
CA ALA A 106 -23.77 -4.10 -9.04
C ALA A 106 -23.78 -2.77 -8.29
N VAL A 107 -23.37 -1.67 -8.92
CA VAL A 107 -23.36 -0.33 -8.29
C VAL A 107 -24.78 0.07 -7.88
N PRO A 108 -25.00 0.50 -6.62
CA PRO A 108 -26.31 0.92 -6.16
C PRO A 108 -26.70 2.31 -6.71
N ASP A 109 -28.00 2.54 -6.81
CA ASP A 109 -28.61 3.82 -7.24
C ASP A 109 -28.92 4.74 -6.03
N THR A 110 -28.03 4.74 -5.03
CA THR A 110 -28.20 5.42 -3.72
C THR A 110 -27.36 6.71 -3.63
N PRO A 111 -27.38 7.55 -2.55
CA PRO A 111 -27.19 9.01 -2.62
C PRO A 111 -25.75 9.48 -2.85
N ASP A 112 -25.58 10.82 -2.88
CA ASP A 112 -24.38 11.58 -3.29
C ASP A 112 -23.04 10.89 -2.96
N TRP A 113 -22.25 10.68 -4.01
CA TRP A 113 -20.88 10.20 -3.88
C TRP A 113 -20.04 11.27 -3.19
N ASP A 114 -19.44 10.92 -2.05
CA ASP A 114 -18.56 11.79 -1.28
C ASP A 114 -17.14 11.20 -1.26
N PRO A 115 -16.15 11.81 -1.92
CA PRO A 115 -14.77 11.32 -1.91
C PRO A 115 -14.05 11.54 -0.57
N PHE A 116 -14.58 12.40 0.30
CA PHE A 116 -13.90 12.82 1.54
C PHE A 116 -14.30 11.98 2.76
N HIS A 117 -15.42 11.26 2.70
CA HIS A 117 -15.90 10.40 3.77
C HIS A 117 -16.32 9.02 3.25
N LYS A 118 -16.38 8.02 4.14
CA LYS A 118 -16.93 6.71 3.81
C LYS A 118 -18.43 6.86 3.54
N ASP A 119 -18.80 6.80 2.26
CA ASP A 119 -20.16 7.05 1.78
C ASP A 119 -21.10 5.84 1.93
N GLY A 120 -20.56 4.66 2.29
CA GLY A 120 -21.33 3.42 2.38
C GLY A 120 -21.92 2.97 1.04
N ARG A 121 -21.45 3.55 -0.07
CA ARG A 121 -21.91 3.22 -1.42
C ARG A 121 -21.29 1.89 -1.82
N SER A 122 -21.98 0.83 -1.41
CA SER A 122 -21.52 -0.55 -1.49
C SER A 122 -22.21 -1.32 -2.60
N THR A 123 -21.46 -2.18 -3.29
CA THR A 123 -22.05 -3.17 -4.22
C THR A 123 -22.77 -4.31 -3.49
N GLY A 124 -22.61 -4.41 -2.17
CA GLY A 124 -23.16 -5.49 -1.34
C GLY A 124 -22.75 -6.87 -1.85
N ASP A 125 -23.63 -7.85 -1.68
CA ASP A 125 -23.42 -9.26 -2.06
C ASP A 125 -23.66 -9.53 -3.56
N LYS A 126 -23.82 -8.48 -4.38
CA LYS A 126 -24.04 -8.63 -5.83
C LYS A 126 -22.79 -9.06 -6.60
N LEU A 127 -21.61 -8.95 -5.98
CA LEU A 127 -20.32 -9.35 -6.53
C LEU A 127 -19.66 -10.34 -5.58
N GLU A 128 -18.83 -11.25 -6.13
CA GLU A 128 -18.00 -12.16 -5.33
C GLU A 128 -17.13 -11.39 -4.32
N ILE A 129 -16.64 -10.22 -4.73
CA ILE A 129 -15.89 -9.29 -3.89
C ILE A 129 -16.69 -8.00 -3.82
N ALA A 130 -17.29 -7.72 -2.67
CA ALA A 130 -17.97 -6.45 -2.46
C ALA A 130 -16.98 -5.29 -2.53
N LYS A 131 -17.41 -4.17 -3.11
CA LYS A 131 -16.76 -2.88 -2.90
C LYS A 131 -17.55 -2.17 -1.81
N THR A 132 -16.95 -1.91 -0.65
CA THR A 132 -17.71 -1.46 0.55
C THR A 132 -18.07 0.04 0.52
N ASN A 133 -17.25 0.87 -0.12
CA ASN A 133 -17.46 2.32 -0.25
C ASN A 133 -17.04 2.81 -1.64
N TRP A 134 -17.52 3.99 -2.02
CA TRP A 134 -17.17 4.72 -3.23
C TRP A 134 -17.38 3.93 -4.52
N SER A 135 -18.39 3.05 -4.58
CA SER A 135 -18.71 2.33 -5.82
C SER A 135 -19.33 3.28 -6.84
N LEU A 136 -18.63 3.51 -7.96
CA LEU A 136 -19.09 4.34 -9.08
C LEU A 136 -19.14 3.52 -10.36
N THR A 137 -20.22 3.65 -11.13
CA THR A 137 -20.28 3.04 -12.47
C THR A 137 -19.19 3.62 -13.36
N ILE A 138 -18.54 2.77 -14.15
CA ILE A 138 -17.55 3.16 -15.16
C ILE A 138 -18.31 3.30 -16.49
N ASP A 139 -18.88 4.49 -16.72
CA ASP A 139 -19.76 4.77 -17.87
C ASP A 139 -19.49 6.10 -18.59
N LYS A 140 -18.59 6.95 -18.08
CA LYS A 140 -18.21 8.21 -18.71
C LYS A 140 -16.82 8.11 -19.37
N PRO A 141 -16.75 8.03 -20.72
CA PRO A 141 -15.48 8.04 -21.43
C PRO A 141 -14.82 9.43 -21.44
N PRO A 142 -13.51 9.54 -21.70
CA PRO A 142 -12.56 8.44 -21.95
C PRO A 142 -12.22 7.67 -20.66
N TYR A 143 -12.06 6.35 -20.79
CA TYR A 143 -11.65 5.45 -19.71
C TYR A 143 -10.13 5.41 -19.61
N VAL A 144 -9.62 5.40 -18.38
CA VAL A 144 -8.19 5.52 -18.10
C VAL A 144 -7.77 4.38 -17.18
N ALA A 145 -6.78 3.61 -17.58
CA ALA A 145 -6.24 2.52 -16.76
C ALA A 145 -4.75 2.73 -16.49
N TYR A 146 -4.36 2.66 -15.22
CA TYR A 146 -2.96 2.72 -14.79
C TYR A 146 -2.47 1.33 -14.41
N ALA A 147 -1.37 0.91 -15.04
CA ALA A 147 -0.67 -0.30 -14.65
C ALA A 147 0.08 -0.06 -13.32
N VAL A 148 -0.17 -0.93 -12.35
CA VAL A 148 0.40 -0.84 -11.01
C VAL A 148 1.07 -2.15 -10.59
N THR A 149 2.15 -2.02 -9.85
CA THR A 149 2.90 -3.12 -9.25
C THR A 149 3.17 -2.87 -7.77
N CYS A 150 3.49 -3.94 -7.05
CA CYS A 150 4.02 -3.88 -5.69
C CYS A 150 5.55 -3.87 -5.73
N GLU A 151 6.18 -2.81 -5.22
CA GLU A 151 7.62 -2.89 -4.91
C GLU A 151 7.84 -3.78 -3.69
N LEU A 152 8.93 -4.55 -3.74
CA LEU A 152 9.40 -5.57 -2.80
C LEU A 152 9.69 -5.09 -1.36
N ARG A 153 8.78 -4.33 -0.74
CA ARG A 153 8.92 -3.83 0.64
C ARG A 153 8.11 -4.66 1.65
N TYR A 154 7.09 -5.41 1.22
CA TYR A 154 6.26 -6.20 2.14
C TYR A 154 6.92 -7.49 2.65
N HIS A 155 7.72 -8.18 1.83
CA HIS A 155 8.37 -9.42 2.24
C HIS A 155 9.47 -9.23 3.31
N LEU A 156 9.85 -7.98 3.61
CA LEU A 156 10.84 -7.67 4.65
C LEU A 156 10.31 -7.84 6.08
N HIS A 157 9.00 -7.97 6.32
CA HIS A 157 8.46 -8.18 7.68
C HIS A 157 8.86 -9.52 8.30
N LEU A 158 9.13 -10.54 7.47
CA LEU A 158 9.44 -11.90 7.91
C LEU A 158 10.93 -12.15 8.22
N ARG A 159 11.82 -11.19 7.92
CA ARG A 159 13.28 -11.36 8.03
C ARG A 159 13.95 -10.26 8.87
N ARG A 160 13.31 -9.85 9.96
CA ARG A 160 13.78 -8.75 10.83
C ARG A 160 14.43 -9.26 12.10
N LEU A 161 15.29 -8.44 12.70
CA LEU A 161 15.85 -8.71 14.01
C LEU A 161 14.76 -8.65 15.07
N LYS A 162 14.70 -9.66 15.93
CA LYS A 162 13.83 -9.63 17.11
C LYS A 162 14.41 -8.65 18.12
N VAL A 163 13.60 -7.70 18.57
CA VAL A 163 14.01 -6.69 19.56
C VAL A 163 13.08 -6.68 20.76
N ASP A 164 13.61 -6.30 21.92
CA ASP A 164 12.80 -6.00 23.11
C ASP A 164 12.21 -4.58 23.07
N PRO A 165 11.33 -4.19 24.01
CA PRO A 165 10.74 -2.84 24.05
C PRO A 165 11.74 -1.68 24.18
N TYR A 166 13.00 -1.98 24.49
CA TYR A 166 14.10 -1.01 24.61
C TYR A 166 15.06 -1.07 23.41
N ALA A 167 14.64 -1.73 22.32
CA ALA A 167 15.39 -1.90 21.07
C ALA A 167 16.67 -2.75 21.17
N HIS A 168 16.85 -3.55 22.23
CA HIS A 168 17.97 -4.51 22.29
C HIS A 168 17.72 -5.66 21.33
N VAL A 169 18.73 -6.04 20.56
CA VAL A 169 18.65 -7.22 19.69
C VAL A 169 18.65 -8.49 20.54
N LEU A 170 17.75 -9.41 20.22
CA LEU A 170 17.62 -10.71 20.87
C LEU A 170 18.24 -11.79 19.98
N ASN A 171 18.94 -12.74 20.60
CA ASN A 171 19.46 -13.92 19.92
C ASN A 171 18.37 -15.01 19.77
N ALA A 172 18.74 -16.17 19.23
CA ALA A 172 17.81 -17.29 19.01
C ALA A 172 17.18 -17.82 20.31
N GLU A 173 17.91 -17.75 21.42
CA GLU A 173 17.43 -18.15 22.76
C GLU A 173 16.59 -17.05 23.46
N GLY A 174 16.43 -15.88 22.85
CA GLY A 174 15.70 -14.74 23.42
C GLY A 174 16.52 -13.89 24.40
N ASN A 175 17.81 -14.15 24.54
CA ASN A 175 18.72 -13.35 25.35
C ASN A 175 19.17 -12.10 24.60
N ARG A 176 19.41 -11.01 25.34
CA ARG A 176 19.94 -9.77 24.79
C ARG A 176 21.37 -9.98 24.29
N VAL A 177 21.65 -9.52 23.08
CA VAL A 177 23.01 -9.40 22.56
C VAL A 177 23.62 -8.11 23.15
N PRO A 178 24.65 -8.20 24.01
CA PRO A 178 25.22 -7.02 24.66
C PRO A 178 25.78 -6.03 23.62
N GLY A 179 25.49 -4.74 23.81
CA GLY A 179 26.02 -3.69 22.94
C GLY A 179 25.33 -3.55 21.57
N LEU A 180 24.27 -4.32 21.30
CA LEU A 180 23.59 -4.31 20.00
C LEU A 180 22.12 -3.84 20.13
N TRP A 181 21.82 -2.75 19.44
CA TRP A 181 20.46 -2.21 19.30
C TRP A 181 20.05 -2.12 17.84
N ALA A 182 18.77 -2.31 17.56
CA ALA A 182 18.21 -2.20 16.21
C ALA A 182 16.87 -1.47 16.24
N ILE A 183 16.67 -0.53 15.31
CA ILE A 183 15.46 0.28 15.19
C ILE A 183 15.09 0.48 13.72
N GLY A 184 13.84 0.91 13.47
CA GLY A 184 13.36 1.16 12.11
C GLY A 184 12.91 -0.12 11.40
N GLU A 185 13.15 -0.20 10.09
CA GLU A 185 12.66 -1.32 9.28
C GLU A 185 13.47 -2.62 9.43
N ILE A 186 14.67 -2.56 10.00
CA ILE A 186 15.45 -3.77 10.31
C ILE A 186 14.97 -4.48 11.59
N ALA A 187 14.20 -3.79 12.45
CA ALA A 187 13.65 -4.31 13.69
C ALA A 187 12.21 -4.85 13.50
N GLY A 188 11.98 -6.06 13.98
CA GLY A 188 10.69 -6.76 13.92
C GLY A 188 9.89 -6.65 15.22
N GLY A 189 8.69 -7.26 15.25
CA GLY A 189 7.85 -7.33 16.46
C GLY A 189 6.95 -6.13 16.72
N PHE A 190 6.98 -5.11 15.85
CA PHE A 190 6.15 -3.90 15.99
C PHE A 190 4.83 -3.99 15.22
N PHE A 191 4.89 -4.51 14.00
CA PHE A 191 3.75 -4.73 13.11
C PHE A 191 3.82 -6.17 12.61
N ALA A 192 2.70 -6.89 12.71
CA ALA A 192 2.62 -8.29 12.30
C ALA A 192 2.07 -8.44 10.88
N TYR A 193 0.80 -8.08 10.71
CA TYR A 193 0.06 -8.35 9.46
C TYR A 193 -0.15 -7.10 8.60
N ASN A 194 -0.18 -5.93 9.23
CA ASN A 194 -0.40 -4.64 8.59
C ASN A 194 0.27 -3.54 9.42
N TYR A 195 0.66 -2.44 8.80
CA TYR A 195 1.11 -1.25 9.49
C TYR A 195 0.40 -0.01 8.92
N PRO A 196 -0.16 0.87 9.78
CA PRO A 196 -0.80 2.09 9.32
C PRO A 196 0.22 3.00 8.62
N GLY A 197 -0.24 3.80 7.65
CA GLY A 197 0.57 4.82 6.99
C GLY A 197 1.32 5.70 8.00
N ALA A 198 2.55 6.08 7.64
CA ALA A 198 3.46 6.91 8.45
C ALA A 198 3.92 6.34 9.82
N SER A 199 3.36 5.23 10.31
CA SER A 199 3.71 4.64 11.61
C SER A 199 5.18 4.19 11.71
N GLY A 200 5.80 3.81 10.58
CA GLY A 200 7.23 3.50 10.50
C GLY A 200 8.14 4.69 10.81
N LEU A 201 7.75 5.90 10.43
CA LEU A 201 8.50 7.13 10.72
C LEU A 201 8.46 7.46 12.21
N VAL A 202 7.28 7.36 12.81
CA VAL A 202 7.09 7.56 14.26
C VAL A 202 7.90 6.52 15.05
N LYS A 203 7.83 5.25 14.64
CA LYS A 203 8.65 4.17 15.22
C LYS A 203 10.14 4.51 15.15
N GLY A 204 10.62 4.94 13.99
CA GLY A 204 12.02 5.36 13.80
C GLY A 204 12.43 6.51 14.72
N ALA A 205 11.61 7.56 14.82
CA ALA A 205 11.92 8.74 15.63
C ALA A 205 11.91 8.44 17.14
N VAL A 206 10.88 7.75 17.63
CA VAL A 206 10.71 7.48 19.06
C VAL A 206 11.70 6.42 19.53
N PHE A 207 11.74 5.25 18.88
CA PHE A 207 12.63 4.18 19.30
C PHE A 207 14.08 4.48 18.95
N GLY A 208 14.35 5.25 17.89
CA GLY A 208 15.70 5.72 17.58
C GLY A 208 16.27 6.59 18.70
N ARG A 209 15.47 7.51 19.25
CA ARG A 209 15.88 8.31 20.42
C ARG A 209 16.14 7.44 21.66
N LEU A 210 15.27 6.47 21.93
CA LEU A 210 15.42 5.55 23.07
C LEU A 210 16.68 4.67 22.94
N ALA A 211 16.87 4.06 21.77
CA ALA A 211 18.01 3.22 21.47
C ALA A 211 19.32 4.01 21.53
N GLY A 212 19.35 5.22 20.97
CA GLY A 212 20.51 6.10 21.03
C GLY A 212 20.88 6.50 22.47
N ALA A 213 19.89 6.84 23.30
CA ALA A 213 20.12 7.15 24.71
C ALA A 213 20.61 5.92 25.50
N ALA A 214 20.06 4.74 25.24
CA ALA A 214 20.47 3.48 25.87
C ALA A 214 21.91 3.09 25.48
N ALA A 215 22.24 3.20 24.19
CA ALA A 215 23.59 2.93 23.68
C ALA A 215 24.63 3.88 24.29
N ALA A 216 24.33 5.18 24.36
CA ALA A 216 25.21 6.17 24.99
C ALA A 216 25.43 5.88 26.48
N LYS A 217 24.38 5.51 27.22
CA LYS A 217 24.48 5.12 28.63
C LYS A 217 25.33 3.85 28.80
N GLY A 218 25.11 2.84 27.96
CA GLY A 218 25.90 1.60 27.97
C GLY A 218 27.38 1.84 27.70
N ALA A 219 27.72 2.77 26.79
CA ALA A 219 29.11 3.15 26.52
C ALA A 219 29.79 3.77 27.74
N ILE A 220 29.10 4.67 28.46
CA ILE A 220 29.62 5.31 29.69
C ILE A 220 29.83 4.27 30.80
N GLU A 221 28.90 3.33 30.96
CA GLU A 221 29.00 2.27 31.97
C GLU A 221 30.14 1.28 31.67
N CYS A 222 30.39 0.98 30.39
CA CYS A 222 31.50 0.13 29.95
C CYS A 222 32.87 0.81 30.13
N GLN A 223 32.92 2.16 30.10
CA GLN A 223 34.13 2.95 30.32
C GLN A 223 34.49 3.18 31.79
N ARG A 224 33.67 2.77 32.76
CA ARG A 224 34.01 2.87 34.19
C ARG A 224 34.94 1.70 34.58
N PRO A 225 36.23 1.96 34.90
CA PRO A 225 37.09 0.91 35.43
C PRO A 225 36.66 0.61 36.87
N GLY A 226 36.16 -0.60 37.14
CA GLY A 226 35.91 -1.04 38.52
C GLY A 226 34.73 -1.97 38.80
N LYS A 227 34.31 -2.82 37.87
CA LYS A 227 33.50 -4.01 38.23
C LYS A 227 34.04 -5.25 37.49
N LEU A 228 35.05 -5.86 38.11
CA LEU A 228 35.34 -7.30 38.08
C LEU A 228 34.87 -7.86 39.42
#